data_AF-A0A3C2C554-F1
#
_entry.id   AF-A0A3C2C554-F1
#
_cell.length_a   1.000
_cell.length_b   1.000
_cell.length_c   1.000
_cell.angle_alpha   90.00
_cell.angle_beta   90.00
_cell.angle_gamma   90.00
#
_symmetry.space_group_name_H-M   'P 1'
#
loop_
_entity.id
_entity.type
_entity.pdbx_description
1 polymer ?
#
loop_
_entity_poly.entity_id
_entity_poly.type
_entity_poly.pdbx_seq_one_letter_code
_entity_poly.pdbx_strand_id
1 'polypeptide(L)'
;SERSLIQTIGRAARNVEGKVIMYADQITGSMRRAIDETDRRRQLQVEYNQKNGITPRTIQKAVREVIEATRPFQSGKHAAEKQVSKGKLSKRELKQMINRLEKEMRESARHLEFERAAELRDLIIEMRLELQGKDKRLAPLTEEAL
;
A
#
# COMPACT_ATOMS: atom_id res chain seq x y z
N SER A 1 2.81 -24.86 10.33
CA SER A 1 1.55 -25.59 10.06
C SER A 1 1.22 -25.49 8.58
N GLU A 2 0.85 -26.61 7.94
CA GLU A 2 0.47 -26.70 6.52
C GLU A 2 -0.67 -25.76 6.12
N ARG A 3 -1.74 -25.68 6.94
CA ARG A 3 -2.89 -24.81 6.66
C ARG A 3 -2.51 -23.34 6.50
N SER A 4 -1.57 -22.88 7.32
CA SER A 4 -1.06 -21.49 7.28
C SER A 4 -0.29 -21.21 5.99
N LEU A 5 0.48 -22.19 5.49
CA LEU A 5 1.17 -22.06 4.21
C LEU A 5 0.16 -21.93 3.06
N ILE A 6 -0.83 -22.81 3.00
CA ILE A 6 -1.89 -22.78 1.97
C ILE A 6 -2.63 -21.43 1.97
N GLN A 7 -2.99 -20.92 3.15
CA GLN A 7 -3.65 -19.61 3.28
C GLN A 7 -2.76 -18.45 2.78
N THR A 8 -1.46 -18.53 3.04
CA THR A 8 -0.50 -17.50 2.60
C THR A 8 -0.32 -17.55 1.08
N ILE A 9 -0.18 -18.74 0.50
CA ILE A 9 -0.13 -18.96 -0.96
C ILE A 9 -1.40 -18.41 -1.62
N GLY A 10 -2.57 -18.67 -1.03
CA GLY A 10 -3.86 -18.23 -1.54
C GLY A 10 -4.00 -16.71 -1.68
N ARG A 11 -3.20 -15.90 -0.97
CA ARG A 11 -3.18 -14.44 -1.16
C ARG A 11 -2.63 -14.03 -2.53
N ALA A 12 -1.68 -14.78 -3.08
CA ALA A 12 -1.08 -14.52 -4.39
C ALA A 12 -2.02 -14.91 -5.55
N ALA A 13 -2.94 -15.85 -5.35
CA ALA A 13 -3.83 -16.40 -6.38
C ALA A 13 -4.87 -15.40 -6.95
N ARG A 14 -4.91 -14.16 -6.46
CA ARG A 14 -5.81 -13.10 -6.96
C ARG A 14 -5.27 -12.35 -8.18
N ASN A 15 -4.04 -12.66 -8.60
CA ASN A 15 -3.38 -12.04 -9.74
C ASN A 15 -2.91 -13.12 -10.72
N VAL A 16 -2.96 -12.85 -12.02
CA VAL A 16 -2.55 -13.78 -13.08
C VAL A 16 -1.07 -14.19 -13.00
N GLU A 17 -0.19 -13.28 -12.56
CA GLU A 17 1.24 -13.51 -12.34
C GLU A 17 1.56 -13.83 -10.87
N GLY A 18 0.56 -14.19 -10.08
CA GLY A 18 0.72 -14.50 -8.66
C GLY A 18 1.80 -15.57 -8.42
N LYS A 19 2.85 -15.19 -7.71
CA LYS A 19 3.98 -16.06 -7.35
C LYS A 19 4.24 -16.03 -5.85
N VAL A 20 4.67 -17.18 -5.31
CA VAL A 20 5.06 -17.34 -3.91
C VAL A 20 6.48 -17.84 -3.87
N ILE A 21 7.29 -17.22 -3.01
CA ILE A 21 8.67 -17.63 -2.74
C ILE A 21 8.75 -18.04 -1.27
N MET A 22 9.18 -19.27 -1.02
CA MET A 22 9.42 -19.78 0.33
C MET A 22 10.92 -19.88 0.57
N TYR A 23 11.43 -19.11 1.51
CA TYR A 23 12.82 -19.21 1.95
C TYR A 23 12.93 -20.28 3.03
N ALA A 24 13.66 -21.36 2.74
CA ALA A 24 13.95 -22.42 3.67
C ALA A 24 15.19 -23.19 3.22
N ASP A 25 15.97 -23.69 4.17
CA ASP A 25 17.12 -24.55 3.87
C ASP A 25 16.70 -25.95 3.43
N GLN A 26 15.55 -26.43 3.91
CA GLN A 26 14.99 -27.74 3.58
C GLN A 26 13.47 -27.71 3.43
N ILE A 27 12.94 -28.61 2.60
CA ILE A 27 11.49 -28.77 2.42
C ILE A 27 10.93 -29.60 3.57
N THR A 28 10.22 -28.93 4.49
CA THR A 28 9.51 -29.62 5.57
C THR A 28 8.30 -30.40 5.04
N GLY A 29 7.82 -31.40 5.79
CA GLY A 29 6.62 -32.15 5.40
C GLY A 29 5.36 -31.27 5.23
N SER A 30 5.24 -30.19 6.00
CA SER A 30 4.15 -29.21 5.83
C SER A 30 4.29 -28.41 4.53
N MET A 31 5.52 -28.05 4.14
CA MET A 31 5.78 -27.37 2.87
C MET A 31 5.45 -28.27 1.70
N ARG A 32 5.92 -29.53 1.74
CA ARG A 32 5.66 -30.52 0.69
C ARG A 32 4.16 -30.65 0.41
N ARG A 33 3.35 -30.94 1.44
CA ARG A 33 1.90 -31.08 1.27
C ARG A 33 1.23 -29.79 0.77
N ALA A 34 1.68 -28.62 1.22
CA ALA A 34 1.15 -27.34 0.73
C ALA A 34 1.50 -27.07 -0.74
N ILE A 35 2.72 -27.43 -1.17
CA ILE A 35 3.18 -27.31 -2.56
C ILE A 35 2.41 -28.28 -3.44
N ASP A 36 2.35 -29.57 -3.06
CA ASP A 36 1.66 -30.62 -3.81
C ASP A 36 0.17 -30.28 -4.02
N GLU A 37 -0.51 -29.79 -2.98
CA GLU A 37 -1.92 -29.36 -3.09
C GLU A 37 -2.08 -28.11 -3.99
N THR A 38 -1.12 -27.20 -3.96
CA THR A 38 -1.12 -26.01 -4.84
C THR A 38 -0.95 -26.41 -6.30
N ASP A 39 0.00 -27.30 -6.59
CA ASP A 39 0.29 -27.79 -7.94
C ASP A 39 -0.86 -28.61 -8.49
N ARG A 40 -1.42 -29.53 -7.68
CA ARG A 40 -2.63 -30.30 -8.04
C ARG A 40 -3.78 -29.39 -8.45
N ARG A 41 -4.08 -28.34 -7.66
CA ARG A 41 -5.15 -27.38 -7.96
C ARG A 41 -4.84 -26.59 -9.23
N ARG A 42 -3.60 -26.14 -9.42
CA ARG A 42 -3.20 -25.36 -10.59
C ARG A 42 -3.32 -26.20 -11.86
N GLN A 43 -2.92 -27.46 -11.84
CA GLN A 43 -3.07 -28.37 -12.98
C GLN A 43 -4.54 -28.52 -13.40
N LEU A 44 -5.43 -28.81 -12.45
CA LEU A 44 -6.88 -28.90 -12.69
C LEU A 44 -7.45 -27.61 -13.30
N GLN A 45 -7.01 -26.44 -12.80
CA GLN A 45 -7.43 -25.14 -13.32
C GLN A 45 -6.93 -24.90 -14.74
N VAL A 46 -5.67 -25.24 -15.05
CA VAL A 46 -5.09 -25.09 -16.39
C VAL A 46 -5.83 -25.98 -17.39
N GLU A 47 -6.05 -27.24 -17.04
CA GLU A 47 -6.80 -28.18 -17.88
C GLU A 47 -8.24 -27.72 -18.12
N TYR A 48 -8.92 -27.25 -17.08
CA TYR A 48 -10.27 -26.70 -17.20
C TYR A 48 -10.27 -25.46 -18.11
N ASN A 49 -9.32 -24.55 -17.93
CA ASN A 49 -9.22 -23.35 -18.74
C ASN A 49 -8.96 -23.67 -20.21
N GLN A 50 -8.07 -24.63 -20.51
CA GLN A 50 -7.79 -25.07 -21.87
C GLN A 50 -9.02 -25.70 -22.52
N LYS A 51 -9.71 -26.62 -21.81
CA LYS A 51 -10.93 -27.29 -22.31
C LYS A 51 -12.07 -26.30 -22.60
N ASN A 52 -12.13 -25.19 -21.87
CA ASN A 52 -13.20 -24.19 -22.00
C ASN A 52 -12.76 -22.90 -22.71
N GLY A 53 -11.53 -22.81 -23.24
CA GLY A 53 -11.01 -21.60 -23.88
C GLY A 53 -10.91 -20.37 -22.97
N ILE A 54 -10.76 -20.56 -21.66
CA ILE A 54 -10.70 -19.46 -20.68
C ILE A 54 -9.27 -18.93 -20.58
N THR A 55 -9.09 -17.63 -20.83
CA THR A 55 -7.83 -16.94 -20.59
C THR A 55 -7.85 -16.29 -19.20
N PRO A 56 -6.94 -16.63 -18.27
CA PRO A 56 -6.88 -16.02 -16.95
C PRO A 56 -6.72 -14.50 -17.03
N ARG A 57 -7.52 -13.76 -16.26
CA ARG A 57 -7.43 -12.30 -16.14
C ARG A 57 -7.54 -11.88 -14.68
N THR A 58 -6.74 -10.89 -14.28
CA THR A 58 -6.85 -10.28 -12.96
C THR A 58 -8.15 -9.48 -12.88
N ILE A 59 -8.96 -9.74 -11.86
CA ILE A 59 -10.18 -8.97 -11.62
C ILE A 59 -9.80 -7.56 -11.17
N GLN A 60 -10.17 -6.56 -11.95
CA GLN A 60 -10.10 -5.16 -11.52
C GLN A 60 -11.33 -4.85 -10.68
N LYS A 61 -11.14 -4.72 -9.37
CA LYS A 61 -12.20 -4.25 -8.48
C LYS A 61 -12.09 -2.73 -8.35
N ALA A 62 -13.18 -2.02 -8.64
CA ALA A 62 -13.28 -0.61 -8.32
C ALA A 62 -13.03 -0.42 -6.82
N VAL A 63 -12.12 0.47 -6.48
CA VAL A 63 -12.05 1.03 -5.13
C VAL A 63 -13.38 1.75 -4.95
N ARG A 64 -14.15 1.43 -3.90
CA ARG A 64 -15.40 2.14 -3.63
C ARG A 64 -15.08 3.63 -3.59
N GLU A 65 -15.72 4.41 -4.46
CA GLU A 65 -15.59 5.86 -4.46
C GLU A 65 -16.02 6.35 -3.08
N VAL A 66 -15.04 6.83 -2.32
CA VAL A 66 -15.29 7.68 -1.17
C VAL A 66 -15.85 8.96 -1.78
N ILE A 67 -17.08 9.31 -1.39
CA ILE A 67 -17.86 10.45 -1.90
C ILE A 67 -16.92 11.62 -2.24
N GLU A 68 -16.75 11.85 -3.55
CA GLU A 68 -15.99 12.95 -4.09
C GLU A 68 -16.70 14.27 -3.78
N ALA A 69 -16.34 14.90 -2.66
CA ALA A 69 -16.52 16.33 -2.50
C ALA A 69 -15.43 17.05 -3.31
N THR A 70 -15.48 16.92 -4.62
CA THR A 70 -14.58 17.60 -5.55
C THR A 70 -14.97 19.07 -5.62
N ARG A 71 -14.28 19.92 -4.86
CA ARG A 71 -14.02 21.30 -5.26
C ARG A 71 -12.50 21.51 -5.28
N PRO A 72 -11.90 21.89 -6.42
CA PRO A 72 -10.50 22.27 -6.46
C PRO A 72 -10.37 23.63 -5.77
N PHE A 73 -9.95 23.65 -4.50
CA PHE A 73 -9.59 24.93 -3.88
C PHE A 73 -8.21 25.33 -4.38
N GLN A 74 -8.20 26.47 -5.05
CA GLN A 74 -7.03 27.15 -5.57
C GLN A 74 -6.02 27.38 -4.45
N SER A 75 -4.74 27.33 -4.83
CA SER A 75 -3.57 27.51 -3.97
C SER A 75 -3.60 28.85 -3.23
N GLY A 76 -4.30 28.90 -2.10
CA GLY A 76 -4.24 29.97 -1.12
C GLY A 76 -3.05 29.73 -0.21
N LYS A 77 -1.88 30.27 -0.57
CA LYS A 77 -0.87 30.60 0.42
C LYS A 77 -1.55 31.50 1.45
N HIS A 78 -1.72 31.06 2.70
CA HIS A 78 -1.60 31.92 3.89
C HIS A 78 -1.62 31.09 5.18
N ALA A 79 -0.56 31.31 5.97
CA ALA A 79 -0.56 31.38 7.43
C ALA A 79 -0.78 30.09 8.24
N ALA A 80 0.28 29.28 8.34
CA ALA A 80 0.65 28.65 9.61
C ALA A 80 2.18 28.70 9.82
N GLU A 81 2.79 29.84 9.51
CA GLU A 81 4.06 30.21 10.13
C GLU A 81 3.80 30.54 11.60
N LYS A 82 3.88 29.54 12.48
CA LYS A 82 4.44 29.70 13.83
C LYS A 82 4.50 28.35 14.56
N GLN A 83 5.71 28.06 15.03
CA GLN A 83 6.06 27.07 16.05
C GLN A 83 6.24 25.61 15.60
N VAL A 84 7.15 25.40 14.65
CA VAL A 84 8.07 24.25 14.78
C VAL A 84 9.44 24.82 15.05
N SER A 85 9.77 24.91 16.35
CA SER A 85 11.12 25.19 16.82
C SER A 85 12.11 24.32 16.05
N LYS A 86 13.11 24.98 15.45
CA LYS A 86 14.28 24.41 14.76
C LYS A 86 15.16 23.58 15.70
N GLY A 87 14.62 22.50 16.25
CA GLY A 87 15.38 21.35 16.71
C GLY A 87 15.03 20.22 15.75
N LYS A 88 16.03 19.62 15.10
CA LYS A 88 15.82 18.42 14.27
C LYS A 88 15.16 17.36 15.14
N LEU A 89 13.84 17.21 15.05
CA LEU A 89 13.11 16.13 15.71
C LEU A 89 13.83 14.84 15.36
N SER A 90 14.11 14.01 16.36
CA SER A 90 14.68 12.69 16.13
C SER A 90 13.74 11.91 15.21
N LYS A 91 14.26 11.02 14.35
CA LYS A 91 13.45 10.13 13.51
C LYS A 91 12.38 9.38 14.33
N ARG A 92 12.64 9.15 15.62
CA ARG A 92 11.69 8.53 16.57
C ARG A 92 10.55 9.47 16.93
N GLU A 93 10.83 10.74 17.20
CA GLU A 93 9.84 11.75 17.58
C GLU A 93 8.95 12.11 16.37
N LEU A 94 9.54 12.21 15.18
CA LEU A 94 8.80 12.44 13.94
C LEU A 94 7.82 11.29 13.65
N LYS A 95 8.23 10.03 13.83
CA LYS A 95 7.33 8.87 13.73
C LYS A 95 6.19 8.92 14.75
N GLN A 96 6.47 9.33 15.99
CA GLN A 96 5.43 9.48 17.01
C GLN A 96 4.43 10.58 16.65
N MET A 97 4.92 11.70 16.11
CA MET A 97 4.07 12.78 15.64
C MET A 97 3.16 12.33 14.49
N ILE A 98 3.73 11.66 13.47
CA ILE A 98 2.97 11.10 12.35
C ILE A 98 1.85 10.17 12.85
N ASN A 99 2.14 9.28 13.80
CA ASN A 99 1.12 8.38 14.35
C ASN A 99 -0.01 9.12 15.09
N ARG A 100 0.30 10.22 15.78
CA ARG A 100 -0.71 11.05 16.46
C ARG A 100 -1.60 11.76 15.43
N LEU A 101 -0.98 12.38 14.43
CA LEU A 101 -1.70 13.07 13.35
C LEU A 101 -2.56 12.10 12.54
N GLU A 102 -2.09 10.86 12.28
CA GLU A 102 -2.89 9.83 11.62
C GLU A 102 -4.14 9.45 12.42
N LYS A 103 -4.03 9.45 13.76
CA LYS A 103 -5.17 9.17 14.63
C LYS A 103 -6.18 10.32 14.57
N GLU A 104 -5.71 11.56 14.70
CA GLU A 104 -6.53 12.77 14.57
C GLU A 104 -7.21 12.83 13.20
N MET A 105 -6.49 12.56 12.12
CA MET A 105 -7.01 12.52 10.75
C MET A 105 -8.15 11.49 10.62
N ARG A 106 -8.00 10.30 11.20
CA ARG A 106 -9.03 9.26 11.20
C ARG A 106 -10.24 9.64 12.06
N GLU A 107 -10.03 10.37 13.15
CA GLU A 107 -11.10 10.90 14.01
C GLU A 107 -11.89 11.98 13.28
N SER A 108 -11.23 12.98 12.69
CA SER A 108 -11.88 14.00 11.84
C SER A 108 -12.66 13.37 10.68
N ALA A 109 -12.10 12.36 10.01
CA ALA A 109 -12.81 11.63 8.95
C ALA A 109 -14.06 10.89 9.46
N ARG A 110 -14.05 10.35 10.69
CA ARG A 110 -15.23 9.74 11.32
C ARG A 110 -16.28 10.79 11.69
N HIS A 111 -15.85 11.99 12.06
CA HIS A 111 -16.70 13.12 12.41
C HIS A 111 -17.19 13.90 11.16
N LEU A 112 -16.87 13.42 9.95
CA LEU A 112 -17.21 14.05 8.67
C LEU A 112 -16.55 15.43 8.46
N GLU A 113 -15.50 15.73 9.22
CA GLU A 113 -14.67 16.93 9.10
C GLU A 113 -13.60 16.72 8.02
N PHE A 114 -14.02 16.60 6.76
CA PHE A 114 -13.14 16.20 5.66
C PHE A 114 -12.05 17.23 5.34
N GLU A 115 -12.32 18.53 5.53
CA GLU A 115 -11.34 19.59 5.33
C GLU A 115 -10.17 19.42 6.31
N ARG A 116 -10.50 19.24 7.59
CA ARG A 116 -9.50 19.00 8.64
C ARG A 116 -8.71 17.70 8.39
N ALA A 117 -9.39 16.64 7.97
CA ALA A 117 -8.73 15.39 7.60
C ALA A 117 -7.80 15.56 6.39
N ALA A 118 -8.14 16.40 5.42
CA ALA A 118 -7.29 16.68 4.26
C ALA A 118 -6.03 17.47 4.65
N GLU A 119 -6.17 18.50 5.49
CA GLU A 119 -5.01 19.25 6.04
C GLU A 119 -4.04 18.32 6.77
N LEU A 120 -4.58 17.46 7.64
CA LEU A 120 -3.77 16.49 8.41
C LEU A 120 -3.09 15.47 7.50
N ARG A 121 -3.76 15.02 6.44
CA ARG A 121 -3.18 14.11 5.44
C ARG A 121 -1.97 14.76 4.76
N ASP A 122 -2.10 16.01 4.31
CA ASP A 122 -1.06 16.70 3.58
C ASP A 122 0.17 16.96 4.48
N LEU A 123 -0.07 17.31 5.75
CA LEU A 123 0.98 17.43 6.77
C LEU A 123 1.68 16.09 7.05
N ILE A 124 0.94 14.98 7.14
CA ILE A 124 1.50 13.63 7.32
C ILE A 124 2.38 13.24 6.12
N ILE A 125 1.96 13.57 4.91
CA ILE A 125 2.74 13.31 3.69
C ILE A 125 4.07 14.07 3.74
N GLU A 126 4.04 15.35 4.11
CA GLU A 126 5.25 16.17 4.26
C GLU A 126 6.20 15.59 5.31
N MET A 127 5.71 15.30 6.52
CA MET A 127 6.52 14.70 7.59
C MET A 127 7.10 13.33 7.22
N ARG A 128 6.36 12.51 6.46
CA ARG A 128 6.86 11.21 5.97
C ARG A 128 7.97 11.37 4.93
N LEU A 129 7.90 12.40 4.08
CA LEU A 129 8.97 12.72 3.13
C LEU A 129 10.25 13.15 3.86
N GLU A 130 10.13 14.01 4.87
CA GLU A 130 11.25 14.42 5.73
C GLU A 130 11.90 13.22 6.43
N LEU A 131 11.09 12.29 6.96
CA LEU A 131 11.57 11.08 7.61
C LEU A 131 12.37 10.17 6.66
N GLN A 132 11.98 10.11 5.39
CA GLN A 132 12.65 9.33 4.35
C GLN A 132 13.93 10.01 3.81
N GLY A 133 14.21 11.26 4.21
CA GLY A 133 15.36 12.02 3.70
C GLY A 133 15.29 12.34 2.21
N LYS A 134 14.09 12.28 1.62
CA LYS A 134 13.87 12.65 0.21
C LYS A 134 13.65 14.14 0.14
N ASP A 135 14.74 14.88 -0.05
CA ASP A 135 14.71 16.29 -0.39
C ASP A 135 13.95 16.48 -1.71
N LYS A 136 12.94 17.37 -1.74
CA LYS A 136 12.19 17.72 -2.97
C LYS A 136 13.09 18.33 -4.06
N ARG A 137 14.37 18.59 -3.77
CA ARG A 137 15.39 19.04 -4.74
C ARG A 137 15.95 17.91 -5.63
N LEU A 138 15.65 16.65 -5.33
CA LEU A 138 16.19 15.49 -6.06
C LEU A 138 15.06 14.53 -6.49
N ALA A 139 14.34 14.91 -7.55
CA ALA A 139 13.61 14.01 -8.43
C ALA A 139 13.83 14.49 -9.89
N PRO A 140 13.85 13.56 -10.87
CA PRO A 140 14.92 13.44 -11.86
C PRO A 140 14.81 14.37 -13.07
N LEU A 141 15.95 14.93 -13.49
CA LEU A 141 16.14 15.45 -14.85
C LEU A 141 16.29 14.26 -15.80
N THR A 142 15.20 13.74 -16.37
CA THR A 142 15.26 12.94 -17.60
C THR A 142 13.92 12.95 -18.33
N GLU A 143 13.80 13.84 -19.33
CA GLU A 143 13.10 13.54 -20.59
C GLU A 143 13.57 14.39 -21.79
N GLU A 144 14.72 15.08 -21.73
CA GLU A 144 15.28 15.87 -22.85
C GLU A 144 16.78 15.61 -23.08
N ALA A 145 17.18 14.35 -23.15
CA ALA A 145 18.52 14.00 -23.62
C ALA A 145 18.48 12.77 -24.52
N LEU A 146 17.82 12.90 -25.68
CA LEU A 146 18.17 12.30 -26.96
C LEU A 146 17.60 13.19 -28.08
#